data_AF-A0A1B8RDS6-F1
#
_entry.id   AF-A0A1B8RDS6-F1
#
_cell.length_a   1.000
_cell.length_b   1.000
_cell.length_c   1.000
_cell.angle_alpha   90.00
_cell.angle_beta   90.00
_cell.angle_gamma   90.00
#
_symmetry.space_group_name_H-M   'P 1'
#
loop_
_entity.id
_entity.type
_entity.pdbx_description
1 polymer ?
#
loop_
_entity_poly.entity_id
_entity_poly.type
_entity_poly.pdbx_seq_one_letter_code
_entity_poly.pdbx_strand_id
1 'polypeptide(L)'
;MLRQHQAAESVRQQQQGHGNPIVSWTDDTKGLRFVAVKQTVHWGKDWVIFPNFLDYFLKKTLGHEWGERERHNGQHPIFRWLQKTQAYSGHKPGEPKVKSVVMMGFMACWLHLAYALYLIAHHDEIPERLLDRLRNPVMFFPAYHEAIMGAALAVAGMEISCAETGAGSAPTPEFRAKSKASGKTYEVEGKRKNGWKAPTDDVTNAEFQRELQGYVRNQIYKASKKKLKNPVYWFELSIPTMTAKAEWRVVADVAEAAIRDAENNMTVEGQPIAPAYVVITNHTFLADEGVTGRPCFGFLQTIKIDDYPFGRPVEIEAALEGYDKHRDIFWLMEAWKTASTVPTTFDGSPPELLDSDGKPQRTIKIGDVIEVPDMHGKTVEATVEEVSSLDDKVMVAVGAKGHHWFVQMPLTAGEAEAARRYTDAVFGKDNASRGLRSDDPFDLYDWLLKAHANMAQDQVDSFFERNPAVAHFKNLRLAEARVRVAREYTKSMWISSQQYKANAQRRALL
;
A
#
# COMPACT_ATOMS: atom_id res chain seq x y z
N MET A 1 -13.43 -15.56 18.30
CA MET A 1 -13.91 -15.58 16.89
C MET A 1 -13.98 -14.20 16.24
N LEU A 2 -14.90 -13.27 16.59
CA LEU A 2 -14.99 -11.97 15.90
C LEU A 2 -13.71 -11.13 15.97
N ARG A 3 -13.10 -11.01 17.16
CA ARG A 3 -11.83 -10.27 17.36
C ARG A 3 -10.68 -10.87 16.54
N GLN A 4 -10.54 -12.19 16.55
CA GLN A 4 -9.51 -12.91 15.77
C GLN A 4 -9.69 -12.68 14.27
N HIS A 5 -10.95 -12.70 13.77
CA HIS A 5 -11.24 -12.41 12.37
C HIS A 5 -10.88 -10.96 12.00
N GLN A 6 -11.21 -9.99 12.87
CA GLN A 6 -10.85 -8.57 12.66
C GLN A 6 -9.33 -8.35 12.66
N ALA A 7 -8.60 -9.02 13.55
CA ALA A 7 -7.14 -8.98 13.60
C ALA A 7 -6.52 -9.57 12.33
N ALA A 8 -6.97 -10.76 11.92
CA ALA A 8 -6.51 -11.43 10.70
C ALA A 8 -6.79 -10.58 9.45
N GLU A 9 -7.99 -10.03 9.33
CA GLU A 9 -8.34 -9.14 8.22
C GLU A 9 -7.48 -7.87 8.22
N SER A 10 -7.11 -7.35 9.38
CA SER A 10 -6.26 -6.16 9.45
C SER A 10 -4.80 -6.45 9.06
N VAL A 11 -4.23 -7.58 9.49
CA VAL A 11 -2.89 -8.03 9.02
C VAL A 11 -2.93 -8.28 7.51
N ARG A 12 -4.00 -8.91 7.02
CA ARG A 12 -4.22 -9.11 5.58
C ARG A 12 -4.26 -7.78 4.83
N GLN A 13 -5.03 -6.79 5.29
CA GLN A 13 -5.09 -5.46 4.66
C GLN A 13 -3.74 -4.75 4.67
N GLN A 14 -2.93 -4.91 5.72
CA GLN A 14 -1.57 -4.35 5.74
C GLN A 14 -0.65 -4.99 4.69
N GLN A 15 -0.87 -6.26 4.34
CA GLN A 15 -0.06 -6.97 3.34
C GLN A 15 -0.60 -6.87 1.90
N GLN A 16 -1.92 -6.91 1.74
CA GLN A 16 -2.60 -7.07 0.46
C GLN A 16 -3.45 -5.84 0.08
N GLY A 17 -3.65 -4.91 1.01
CA GLY A 17 -4.46 -3.71 0.86
C GLY A 17 -5.97 -3.95 0.94
N HIS A 18 -6.73 -2.92 0.57
CA HIS A 18 -8.20 -2.87 0.70
C HIS A 18 -8.93 -3.54 -0.47
N GLY A 19 -8.19 -4.00 -1.47
CA GLY A 19 -8.70 -4.79 -2.56
C GLY A 19 -9.20 -6.19 -2.14
N ASN A 20 -9.65 -6.94 -3.13
CA ASN A 20 -10.01 -8.35 -3.00
C ASN A 20 -8.83 -9.16 -2.44
N PRO A 21 -9.06 -10.01 -1.43
CA PRO A 21 -8.01 -10.81 -0.81
C PRO A 21 -7.49 -11.89 -1.76
N ILE A 22 -6.25 -12.34 -1.56
CA ILE A 22 -5.76 -13.54 -2.26
C ILE A 22 -6.59 -14.75 -1.80
N VAL A 23 -7.26 -15.41 -2.74
CA VAL A 23 -8.07 -16.60 -2.46
C VAL A 23 -7.32 -17.84 -2.89
N SER A 24 -6.94 -18.69 -1.92
CA SER A 24 -6.25 -19.96 -2.18
C SER A 24 -6.66 -21.04 -1.19
N TRP A 25 -6.51 -22.30 -1.58
CA TRP A 25 -6.70 -23.47 -0.71
C TRP A 25 -5.80 -24.63 -1.16
N THR A 26 -5.57 -25.60 -0.28
CA THR A 26 -4.79 -26.81 -0.58
C THR A 26 -5.68 -28.05 -0.57
N ASP A 27 -5.42 -28.96 -1.52
CA ASP A 27 -5.82 -30.36 -1.43
C ASP A 27 -4.62 -31.16 -0.92
N ASP A 28 -4.61 -31.41 0.39
CA ASP A 28 -3.50 -32.08 1.07
C ASP A 28 -3.32 -33.53 0.60
N THR A 29 -4.37 -34.16 0.07
CA THR A 29 -4.29 -35.54 -0.44
C THR A 29 -3.53 -35.62 -1.76
N LYS A 30 -3.62 -34.57 -2.59
CA LYS A 30 -2.95 -34.48 -3.90
C LYS A 30 -1.72 -33.57 -3.90
N GLY A 31 -1.48 -32.87 -2.80
CA GLY A 31 -0.43 -31.85 -2.67
C GLY A 31 -0.60 -30.71 -3.68
N LEU A 32 -1.86 -30.35 -4.01
CA LEU A 32 -2.16 -29.28 -4.96
C LEU A 32 -2.59 -28.03 -4.22
N ARG A 33 -2.02 -26.88 -4.58
CA ARG A 33 -2.59 -25.58 -4.22
C ARG A 33 -3.43 -25.04 -5.36
N PHE A 34 -4.60 -24.53 -5.03
CA PHE A 34 -5.49 -23.82 -5.93
C PHE A 34 -5.46 -22.33 -5.61
N VAL A 35 -5.52 -21.50 -6.64
CA VAL A 35 -5.56 -20.03 -6.51
C VAL A 35 -6.65 -19.50 -7.44
N ALA A 36 -7.58 -18.74 -6.89
CA ALA A 36 -8.64 -18.11 -7.67
C ALA A 36 -8.22 -16.69 -8.11
N VAL A 37 -8.36 -16.44 -9.41
CA VAL A 37 -8.19 -15.14 -10.04
C VAL A 37 -9.50 -14.77 -10.71
N LYS A 38 -10.27 -13.87 -10.08
CA LYS A 38 -11.64 -13.54 -10.49
C LYS A 38 -12.49 -14.83 -10.60
N GLN A 39 -12.91 -15.21 -11.79
CA GLN A 39 -13.72 -16.42 -12.03
C GLN A 39 -12.88 -17.65 -12.47
N THR A 40 -11.56 -17.51 -12.57
CA THR A 40 -10.67 -18.59 -13.02
C THR A 40 -9.94 -19.20 -11.83
N VAL A 41 -9.94 -20.53 -11.75
CA VAL A 41 -9.13 -21.26 -10.77
C VAL A 41 -7.90 -21.83 -11.47
N HIS A 42 -6.73 -21.57 -10.90
CA HIS A 42 -5.47 -22.16 -11.32
C HIS A 42 -4.99 -23.13 -10.24
N TRP A 43 -4.20 -24.14 -10.60
CA TRP A 43 -3.64 -25.10 -9.64
C TRP A 43 -2.20 -25.51 -9.98
N GLY A 44 -1.43 -25.84 -8.94
CA GLY A 44 -0.04 -26.27 -9.07
C GLY A 44 0.46 -26.97 -7.80
N LYS A 45 1.46 -27.84 -7.94
CA LYS A 45 2.08 -28.58 -6.83
C LYS A 45 3.20 -27.80 -6.14
N ASP A 46 3.87 -26.93 -6.90
CA ASP A 46 5.08 -26.23 -6.45
C ASP A 46 4.79 -24.79 -5.97
N TRP A 47 3.53 -24.49 -5.65
CA TRP A 47 3.12 -23.19 -5.14
C TRP A 47 3.17 -23.15 -3.62
N VAL A 48 4.40 -23.16 -3.10
CA VAL A 48 4.68 -23.14 -1.67
C VAL A 48 4.39 -21.75 -1.10
N ILE A 49 4.89 -20.72 -1.77
CA ILE A 49 4.66 -19.29 -1.45
C ILE A 49 4.03 -18.56 -2.63
N PHE A 50 3.39 -17.42 -2.38
CA PHE A 50 2.69 -16.64 -3.40
C PHE A 50 3.57 -16.26 -4.61
N PRO A 51 4.86 -15.90 -4.43
CA PRO A 51 5.79 -15.69 -5.54
C PRO A 51 5.90 -16.86 -6.53
N ASN A 52 5.73 -18.12 -6.09
CA ASN A 52 5.75 -19.27 -6.99
C ASN A 52 4.54 -19.26 -7.94
N PHE A 53 3.36 -18.91 -7.41
CA PHE A 53 2.16 -18.73 -8.23
C PHE A 53 2.31 -17.53 -9.17
N LEU A 54 2.88 -16.41 -8.69
CA LEU A 54 3.10 -15.22 -9.51
C LEU A 54 4.02 -15.50 -10.71
N ASP A 55 5.09 -16.29 -10.53
CA ASP A 55 5.96 -16.72 -11.63
C ASP A 55 5.18 -17.48 -12.71
N TYR A 56 4.33 -18.43 -12.31
CA TYR A 56 3.43 -19.12 -13.23
C TYR A 56 2.44 -18.15 -13.89
N PHE A 57 1.81 -17.28 -13.10
CA PHE A 57 0.76 -16.38 -13.56
C PHE A 57 1.29 -15.40 -14.62
N LEU A 58 2.50 -14.86 -14.42
CA LEU A 58 3.14 -13.97 -15.40
C LEU A 58 3.37 -14.67 -16.74
N LYS A 59 3.93 -15.88 -16.72
CA LYS A 59 4.19 -16.68 -17.93
C LYS A 59 2.90 -17.02 -18.67
N LYS A 60 1.86 -17.43 -17.95
CA LYS A 60 0.53 -17.72 -18.52
C LYS A 60 -0.08 -16.46 -19.13
N THR A 61 -0.04 -15.35 -18.41
CA THR A 61 -0.71 -14.09 -18.79
C THR A 61 -0.08 -13.46 -20.02
N LEU A 62 1.26 -13.45 -20.13
CA LEU A 62 1.93 -12.98 -21.34
C LEU A 62 1.81 -13.96 -22.51
N GLY A 63 1.44 -15.21 -22.25
CA GLY A 63 1.17 -16.23 -23.27
C GLY A 63 2.39 -17.10 -23.54
N HIS A 64 2.23 -18.41 -23.28
CA HIS A 64 3.31 -19.39 -23.48
C HIS A 64 3.82 -19.45 -24.92
N GLU A 65 2.91 -19.42 -25.90
CA GLU A 65 3.30 -19.47 -27.32
C GLU A 65 4.14 -18.27 -27.74
N TRP A 66 3.80 -17.07 -27.27
CA TRP A 66 4.62 -15.89 -27.49
C TRP A 66 5.98 -16.04 -26.81
N GLY A 67 5.98 -16.51 -25.56
CA GLY A 67 7.19 -16.74 -24.78
C GLY A 67 8.19 -17.68 -25.46
N GLU A 68 7.73 -18.82 -25.97
CA GLU A 68 8.59 -19.80 -26.66
C GLU A 68 9.19 -19.26 -27.97
N ARG A 69 8.43 -18.44 -28.71
CA ARG A 69 8.95 -17.77 -29.92
C ARG A 69 10.03 -16.75 -29.60
N GLU A 70 9.79 -15.89 -28.61
CA GLU A 70 10.70 -14.77 -28.30
C GLU A 70 11.91 -15.16 -27.44
N ARG A 71 11.86 -16.30 -26.74
CA ARG A 71 12.92 -16.75 -25.83
C ARG A 71 14.31 -16.76 -26.48
N HIS A 72 14.38 -17.08 -27.76
CA HIS A 72 15.64 -17.17 -28.51
C HIS A 72 16.12 -15.83 -29.05
N ASN A 73 15.25 -14.82 -29.14
CA ASN A 73 15.58 -13.50 -29.67
C ASN A 73 16.32 -12.63 -28.64
N GLY A 74 16.12 -12.89 -27.34
CA GLY A 74 16.89 -12.30 -26.23
C GLY A 74 16.74 -10.77 -26.03
N GLN A 75 15.94 -10.09 -26.86
CA GLN A 75 15.80 -8.63 -26.80
C GLN A 75 14.86 -8.15 -25.70
N HIS A 76 13.90 -8.98 -25.28
CA HIS A 76 12.88 -8.57 -24.32
C HIS A 76 13.44 -8.57 -22.88
N PRO A 77 13.30 -7.47 -22.11
CA PRO A 77 13.84 -7.36 -20.74
C PRO A 77 13.40 -8.50 -19.81
N ILE A 78 12.18 -8.99 -20.00
CA ILE A 78 11.60 -10.05 -19.17
C ILE A 78 12.42 -11.36 -19.20
N PHE A 79 12.99 -11.74 -20.36
CA PHE A 79 13.79 -12.98 -20.46
C PHE A 79 15.15 -12.82 -19.77
N ARG A 80 15.74 -11.61 -19.86
CA ARG A 80 16.95 -11.26 -19.11
C ARG A 80 16.70 -11.35 -17.61
N TRP A 81 15.58 -10.81 -17.12
CA TRP A 81 15.22 -10.90 -15.70
C TRP A 81 14.93 -12.33 -15.24
N LEU A 82 14.24 -13.13 -16.07
CA LEU A 82 14.00 -14.54 -15.79
C LEU A 82 15.33 -15.29 -15.62
N GLN A 83 16.26 -15.13 -16.56
CA GLN A 83 17.56 -15.78 -16.52
C GLN A 83 18.35 -15.37 -15.26
N LYS A 84 18.40 -14.06 -14.95
CA LYS A 84 19.07 -13.56 -13.74
C LYS A 84 18.42 -14.08 -12.46
N THR A 85 17.10 -14.11 -12.41
CA THR A 85 16.34 -14.64 -11.26
C THR A 85 16.61 -16.12 -11.06
N GLN A 86 16.58 -16.92 -12.12
CA GLN A 86 16.89 -18.35 -12.06
C GLN A 86 18.33 -18.63 -11.63
N ALA A 87 19.29 -17.86 -12.15
CA ALA A 87 20.69 -18.00 -11.75
C ALA A 87 20.93 -17.60 -10.28
N TYR A 88 20.25 -16.55 -9.80
CA TYR A 88 20.42 -16.04 -8.43
C TYR A 88 19.70 -16.89 -7.38
N SER A 89 18.48 -17.34 -7.69
CA SER A 89 17.59 -18.02 -6.75
C SER A 89 17.55 -19.54 -6.91
N GLY A 90 18.31 -20.09 -7.86
CA GLY A 90 18.32 -21.52 -8.18
C GLY A 90 18.43 -22.39 -6.93
N HIS A 91 17.49 -23.32 -6.80
CA HIS A 91 17.46 -24.25 -5.68
C HIS A 91 18.58 -25.28 -5.85
N LYS A 92 19.39 -25.47 -4.80
CA LYS A 92 20.39 -26.54 -4.75
C LYS A 92 19.87 -27.71 -3.92
N PRO A 93 20.24 -28.96 -4.25
CA PRO A 93 19.86 -30.11 -3.43
C PRO A 93 20.23 -29.91 -1.96
N GLY A 94 19.27 -30.11 -1.05
CA GLY A 94 19.44 -29.94 0.39
C GLY A 94 19.17 -28.53 0.93
N GLU A 95 18.89 -27.55 0.08
CA GLU A 95 18.40 -26.23 0.53
C GLU A 95 16.93 -26.32 0.98
N PRO A 96 16.47 -25.43 1.88
CA PRO A 96 15.05 -25.33 2.20
C PRO A 96 14.24 -24.86 0.98
N LYS A 97 12.95 -25.22 0.94
CA LYS A 97 12.03 -24.80 -0.14
C LYS A 97 11.75 -23.30 -0.08
N VAL A 98 11.68 -22.76 1.14
CA VAL A 98 11.57 -21.33 1.40
C VAL A 98 12.89 -20.84 1.97
N LYS A 99 13.48 -19.83 1.31
CA LYS A 99 14.70 -19.16 1.76
C LYS A 99 14.55 -17.65 1.63
N SER A 100 15.12 -16.91 2.57
CA SER A 100 15.27 -15.46 2.46
C SER A 100 16.43 -15.15 1.51
N VAL A 101 16.21 -14.24 0.58
CA VAL A 101 17.22 -13.77 -0.36
C VAL A 101 17.24 -12.25 -0.38
N VAL A 102 18.40 -11.66 -0.61
CA VAL A 102 18.50 -10.21 -0.81
C VAL A 102 17.75 -9.86 -2.09
N MET A 103 16.76 -8.98 -1.97
CA MET A 103 15.99 -8.52 -3.12
C MET A 103 16.91 -7.75 -4.07
N MET A 104 16.98 -8.18 -5.34
CA MET A 104 17.73 -7.50 -6.40
C MET A 104 16.75 -6.85 -7.38
N GLY A 105 17.17 -5.79 -8.07
CA GLY A 105 16.33 -5.03 -9.00
C GLY A 105 15.64 -5.90 -10.06
N PHE A 106 16.35 -6.85 -10.68
CA PHE A 106 15.74 -7.79 -11.64
C PHE A 106 14.67 -8.70 -11.03
N MET A 107 14.81 -9.11 -9.77
CA MET A 107 13.78 -9.87 -9.06
C MET A 107 12.59 -8.98 -8.68
N ALA A 108 12.86 -7.73 -8.31
CA ALA A 108 11.83 -6.73 -8.09
C ALA A 108 11.01 -6.51 -9.37
N CYS A 109 11.66 -6.21 -10.49
CA CYS A 109 11.03 -6.09 -11.80
C CYS A 109 10.15 -7.29 -12.16
N TRP A 110 10.67 -8.51 -11.99
CA TRP A 110 9.92 -9.74 -12.30
C TRP A 110 8.66 -9.87 -11.42
N LEU A 111 8.83 -9.81 -10.10
CA LEU A 111 7.75 -10.05 -9.15
C LEU A 111 6.71 -8.93 -9.13
N HIS A 112 7.12 -7.67 -9.29
CA HIS A 112 6.18 -6.56 -9.34
C HIS A 112 5.35 -6.58 -10.61
N LEU A 113 5.92 -6.93 -11.78
CA LEU A 113 5.12 -7.08 -12.99
C LEU A 113 4.11 -8.21 -12.84
N ALA A 114 4.55 -9.37 -12.33
CA ALA A 114 3.68 -10.50 -12.06
C ALA A 114 2.52 -10.15 -11.11
N TYR A 115 2.85 -9.48 -10.00
CA TYR A 115 1.88 -9.08 -9.01
C TYR A 115 0.93 -8.01 -9.54
N ALA A 116 1.43 -7.05 -10.32
CA ALA A 116 0.62 -6.00 -10.89
C ALA A 116 -0.45 -6.58 -11.84
N LEU A 117 -0.06 -7.50 -12.72
CA LEU A 117 -0.99 -8.21 -13.61
C LEU A 117 -1.97 -9.08 -12.82
N TYR A 118 -1.52 -9.75 -11.75
CA TYR A 118 -2.41 -10.48 -10.86
C TYR A 118 -3.46 -9.56 -10.24
N LEU A 119 -3.04 -8.42 -9.67
CA LEU A 119 -3.95 -7.48 -9.03
C LEU A 119 -5.00 -6.94 -10.00
N ILE A 120 -4.58 -6.56 -11.22
CA ILE A 120 -5.50 -6.12 -12.26
C ILE A 120 -6.47 -7.24 -12.61
N ALA A 121 -6.00 -8.46 -12.93
CA ALA A 121 -6.86 -9.59 -13.31
C ALA A 121 -7.78 -10.08 -12.19
N HIS A 122 -7.37 -9.92 -10.94
CA HIS A 122 -8.13 -10.38 -9.79
C HIS A 122 -9.24 -9.39 -9.40
N HIS A 123 -9.08 -8.12 -9.75
CA HIS A 123 -10.09 -7.08 -9.52
C HIS A 123 -10.96 -6.81 -10.74
N ASP A 124 -10.38 -6.92 -11.94
CA ASP A 124 -11.00 -6.61 -13.21
C ASP A 124 -10.37 -7.42 -14.36
N GLU A 125 -10.38 -6.92 -15.59
CA GLU A 125 -9.76 -7.55 -16.76
C GLU A 125 -8.46 -6.86 -17.16
N ILE A 126 -7.46 -7.66 -17.54
CA ILE A 126 -6.24 -7.09 -18.12
C ILE A 126 -6.56 -6.70 -19.58
N PRO A 127 -6.37 -5.43 -19.96
CA PRO A 127 -6.60 -5.00 -21.33
C PRO A 127 -5.66 -5.71 -22.30
N GLU A 128 -6.19 -6.22 -23.41
CA GLU A 128 -5.40 -6.92 -24.43
C GLU A 128 -4.29 -6.02 -25.00
N ARG A 129 -4.60 -4.74 -25.26
CA ARG A 129 -3.63 -3.75 -25.72
C ARG A 129 -2.48 -3.53 -24.73
N LEU A 130 -2.73 -3.64 -23.43
CA LEU A 130 -1.67 -3.58 -22.41
C LEU A 130 -0.76 -4.80 -22.54
N LEU A 131 -1.32 -6.00 -22.72
CA LEU A 131 -0.54 -7.22 -22.95
C LEU A 131 0.29 -7.15 -24.23
N ASP A 132 -0.25 -6.62 -25.32
CA ASP A 132 0.50 -6.44 -26.57
C ASP A 132 1.70 -5.50 -26.41
N ARG A 133 1.51 -4.41 -25.67
CA ARG A 133 2.62 -3.48 -25.36
C ARG A 133 3.63 -4.08 -24.39
N LEU A 134 3.19 -4.92 -23.45
CA LEU A 134 4.06 -5.67 -22.54
C LEU A 134 4.83 -6.81 -23.24
N ARG A 135 4.42 -7.21 -24.44
CA ARG A 135 5.14 -8.17 -25.29
C ARG A 135 6.11 -7.48 -26.25
N ASN A 136 5.98 -6.17 -26.42
CA ASN A 136 6.81 -5.38 -27.32
C ASN A 136 8.01 -4.77 -26.56
N PRO A 137 9.27 -5.12 -26.90
CA PRO A 137 10.43 -4.68 -26.13
C PRO A 137 10.61 -3.15 -26.10
N VAL A 138 10.15 -2.42 -27.13
CA VAL A 138 10.22 -0.96 -27.21
C VAL A 138 9.17 -0.30 -26.31
N MET A 139 7.96 -0.87 -26.25
CA MET A 139 6.83 -0.33 -25.48
C MET A 139 6.72 -0.90 -24.06
N PHE A 140 7.59 -1.86 -23.72
CA PHE A 140 7.53 -2.65 -22.50
C PHE A 140 7.57 -1.80 -21.22
N PHE A 141 8.56 -0.92 -21.05
CA PHE A 141 8.69 -0.15 -19.80
C PHE A 141 7.55 0.85 -19.57
N PRO A 142 7.08 1.61 -20.58
CA PRO A 142 5.84 2.38 -20.44
C PRO A 142 4.64 1.53 -20.02
N ALA A 143 4.43 0.38 -20.66
CA ALA A 143 3.32 -0.52 -20.34
C ALA A 143 3.47 -1.17 -18.95
N TYR A 144 4.69 -1.45 -18.50
CA TYR A 144 4.94 -1.92 -17.15
C TYR A 144 4.60 -0.84 -16.12
N HIS A 145 4.98 0.42 -16.36
CA HIS A 145 4.54 1.51 -15.48
C HIS A 145 3.00 1.61 -15.41
N GLU A 146 2.30 1.43 -16.54
CA GLU A 146 0.84 1.35 -16.56
C GLU A 146 0.28 0.20 -15.72
N ALA A 147 0.90 -0.98 -15.78
CA ALA A 147 0.51 -2.10 -14.93
C ALA A 147 0.66 -1.78 -13.42
N ILE A 148 1.75 -1.10 -13.02
CA ILE A 148 1.96 -0.68 -11.62
C ILE A 148 0.88 0.31 -11.18
N MET A 149 0.53 1.29 -12.02
CA MET A 149 -0.56 2.22 -11.72
C MET A 149 -1.90 1.49 -11.57
N GLY A 150 -2.21 0.59 -12.51
CA GLY A 150 -3.43 -0.24 -12.46
C GLY A 150 -3.51 -1.06 -11.18
N ALA A 151 -2.39 -1.65 -10.76
CA ALA A 151 -2.32 -2.37 -9.49
C ALA A 151 -2.57 -1.48 -8.27
N ALA A 152 -2.00 -0.26 -8.22
CA ALA A 152 -2.27 0.68 -7.13
C ALA A 152 -3.76 1.07 -7.06
N LEU A 153 -4.38 1.33 -8.22
CA LEU A 153 -5.82 1.63 -8.31
C LEU A 153 -6.68 0.44 -7.83
N ALA A 154 -6.30 -0.79 -8.20
CA ALA A 154 -7.01 -2.01 -7.79
C ALA A 154 -6.94 -2.22 -6.27
N VAL A 155 -5.73 -2.05 -5.70
CA VAL A 155 -5.48 -2.16 -4.25
C VAL A 155 -6.20 -1.07 -3.47
N ALA A 156 -6.40 0.12 -4.07
CA ALA A 156 -7.20 1.21 -3.52
C ALA A 156 -8.72 0.93 -3.57
N GLY A 157 -9.15 -0.22 -4.09
CA GLY A 157 -10.56 -0.58 -4.22
C GLY A 157 -11.29 0.15 -5.34
N MET A 158 -10.58 0.63 -6.36
CA MET A 158 -11.19 1.28 -7.53
C MET A 158 -11.53 0.26 -8.63
N GLU A 159 -12.67 0.46 -9.29
CA GLU A 159 -13.02 -0.23 -10.55
C GLU A 159 -12.25 0.43 -11.69
N ILE A 160 -11.55 -0.35 -12.52
CA ILE A 160 -10.61 0.16 -13.51
C ILE A 160 -11.16 -0.16 -14.90
N SER A 161 -11.43 0.89 -15.68
CA SER A 161 -11.72 0.75 -17.09
C SER A 161 -10.62 1.42 -17.91
N CYS A 162 -10.09 0.71 -18.91
CA CYS A 162 -9.17 1.32 -19.86
C CYS A 162 -9.93 2.28 -20.76
N ALA A 163 -9.42 3.52 -20.84
CA ALA A 163 -10.05 4.54 -21.66
C ALA A 163 -9.55 4.50 -23.12
N GLU A 164 -8.39 3.91 -23.39
CA GLU A 164 -7.85 3.78 -24.74
C GLU A 164 -8.29 2.46 -25.41
N THR A 165 -9.45 2.48 -26.05
CA THR A 165 -10.01 1.31 -26.79
C THR A 165 -9.60 1.26 -28.26
N GLY A 166 -8.83 2.24 -28.76
CA GLY A 166 -8.38 2.32 -30.16
C GLY A 166 -7.75 3.66 -30.52
N ALA A 167 -7.38 3.85 -31.79
CA ALA A 167 -6.85 5.13 -32.31
C ALA A 167 -8.01 6.13 -32.52
N GLY A 168 -8.45 6.78 -31.45
CA GLY A 168 -9.40 7.90 -31.51
C GLY A 168 -8.70 9.25 -31.68
N SER A 169 -9.41 10.25 -32.21
CA SER A 169 -8.92 11.63 -32.31
C SER A 169 -9.01 12.40 -30.99
N ALA A 170 -9.81 11.91 -30.03
CA ALA A 170 -9.95 12.51 -28.70
C ALA A 170 -8.85 11.99 -27.76
N PRO A 171 -8.13 12.85 -27.02
CA PRO A 171 -7.14 12.40 -26.06
C PRO A 171 -7.80 11.57 -24.95
N THR A 172 -7.43 10.29 -24.83
CA THR A 172 -7.89 9.41 -23.76
C THR A 172 -6.86 9.38 -22.62
N PRO A 173 -7.29 9.29 -21.35
CA PRO A 173 -6.40 8.93 -20.25
C PRO A 173 -5.94 7.47 -20.39
N GLU A 174 -4.95 7.06 -19.59
CA GLU A 174 -4.54 5.65 -19.53
C GLU A 174 -5.64 4.81 -18.84
N PHE A 175 -6.20 5.34 -17.74
CA PHE A 175 -7.26 4.68 -16.97
C PHE A 175 -8.40 5.63 -16.61
N ARG A 176 -9.62 5.09 -16.53
CA ARG A 176 -10.75 5.65 -15.78
C ARG A 176 -10.95 4.77 -14.54
N ALA A 177 -10.72 5.34 -13.37
CA ALA A 177 -10.79 4.64 -12.10
C ALA A 177 -11.98 5.16 -11.28
N LYS A 178 -12.92 4.29 -10.92
CA LYS A 178 -14.10 4.64 -10.11
C LYS A 178 -13.93 4.12 -8.69
N SER A 179 -13.89 5.01 -7.71
CA SER A 179 -13.85 4.63 -6.30
C SER A 179 -15.16 3.92 -5.92
N LYS A 180 -15.06 2.71 -5.37
CA LYS A 180 -16.22 2.00 -4.82
C LYS A 180 -16.77 2.67 -3.56
N ALA A 181 -15.92 3.38 -2.82
CA ALA A 181 -16.30 4.02 -1.57
C ALA A 181 -17.07 5.33 -1.79
N SER A 182 -16.60 6.20 -2.68
CA SER A 182 -17.21 7.51 -2.94
C SER A 182 -18.10 7.56 -4.18
N GLY A 183 -17.95 6.59 -5.09
CA GLY A 183 -18.57 6.61 -6.42
C GLY A 183 -17.93 7.58 -7.41
N LYS A 184 -16.90 8.37 -7.00
CA LYS A 184 -16.20 9.32 -7.89
C LYS A 184 -15.38 8.58 -8.95
N THR A 185 -15.37 9.12 -10.15
CA THR A 185 -14.49 8.66 -11.24
C THR A 185 -13.34 9.64 -11.41
N TYR A 186 -12.12 9.10 -11.45
CA TYR A 186 -10.85 9.77 -11.70
C TYR A 186 -10.31 9.35 -13.05
N GLU A 187 -9.86 10.32 -13.84
CA GLU A 187 -9.16 10.07 -15.11
C GLU A 187 -7.66 10.18 -14.88
N VAL A 188 -6.97 9.06 -15.05
CA VAL A 188 -5.56 8.89 -14.66
C VAL A 188 -4.67 8.91 -15.89
N GLU A 189 -3.72 9.84 -15.93
CA GLU A 189 -2.73 9.99 -17.00
C GLU A 189 -1.35 9.63 -16.47
N GLY A 190 -0.77 8.54 -16.98
CA GLY A 190 0.57 8.10 -16.61
C GLY A 190 1.64 8.50 -17.61
N LYS A 191 2.79 8.93 -17.12
CA LYS A 191 3.99 9.14 -17.95
C LYS A 191 5.25 8.72 -17.22
N ARG A 192 6.08 7.94 -17.92
CA ARG A 192 7.40 7.52 -17.44
C ARG A 192 8.52 8.27 -18.17
N LYS A 193 9.53 8.72 -17.43
CA LYS A 193 10.77 9.26 -18.03
C LYS A 193 11.57 8.12 -18.66
N ASN A 194 11.94 8.29 -19.92
CA ASN A 194 12.80 7.35 -20.62
C ASN A 194 14.28 7.77 -20.51
N GLY A 195 14.86 7.57 -19.33
CA GLY A 195 16.25 7.90 -19.02
C GLY A 195 16.53 9.40 -18.84
N TRP A 196 17.61 9.72 -18.13
CA TRP A 196 18.09 11.07 -17.87
C TRP A 196 19.30 11.37 -18.75
N LYS A 197 19.39 12.60 -19.28
CA LYS A 197 20.57 13.03 -20.05
C LYS A 197 21.66 13.54 -19.13
N ALA A 198 21.27 14.32 -18.12
CA ALA A 198 22.18 14.76 -17.09
C ALA A 198 22.60 13.57 -16.18
N PRO A 199 23.82 13.60 -15.63
CA PRO A 199 24.26 12.61 -14.64
C PRO A 199 23.31 12.58 -13.43
N THR A 200 22.98 11.38 -12.97
CA THR A 200 22.06 11.19 -11.82
C THR A 200 22.77 10.77 -10.54
N ASP A 201 24.09 10.55 -10.57
CA ASP A 201 24.88 10.14 -9.39
C ASP A 201 24.86 11.19 -8.26
N ASP A 202 24.56 12.45 -8.60
CA ASP A 202 24.35 13.54 -7.67
C ASP A 202 23.04 14.26 -7.98
N VAL A 203 22.02 14.08 -7.13
CA VAL A 203 20.71 14.73 -7.27
C VAL A 203 20.74 16.24 -7.04
N THR A 204 21.85 16.79 -6.55
CA THR A 204 22.06 18.24 -6.40
C THR A 204 22.65 18.88 -7.65
N ASN A 205 23.03 18.08 -8.66
CA ASN A 205 23.57 18.56 -9.91
C ASN A 205 22.58 19.50 -10.63
N ALA A 206 23.04 20.71 -10.97
CA ALA A 206 22.19 21.75 -11.56
C ALA A 206 21.62 21.39 -12.95
N GLU A 207 22.33 20.61 -13.77
CA GLU A 207 21.80 20.15 -15.06
C GLU A 207 20.69 19.12 -14.87
N PHE A 208 20.87 18.19 -13.93
CA PHE A 208 19.84 17.21 -13.56
C PHE A 208 18.60 17.90 -13.02
N GLN A 209 18.75 18.84 -12.08
CA GLN A 209 17.61 19.57 -11.52
C GLN A 209 16.84 20.37 -12.58
N ARG A 210 17.56 21.01 -13.53
CA ARG A 210 16.92 21.69 -14.68
C ARG A 210 16.16 20.71 -15.58
N GLU A 211 16.76 19.55 -15.88
CA GLU A 211 16.07 18.51 -16.67
C GLU A 211 14.82 18.00 -15.94
N LEU A 212 14.89 17.79 -14.62
CA LEU A 212 13.79 17.30 -13.78
C LEU A 212 12.64 18.30 -13.77
N GLN A 213 12.94 19.57 -13.49
CA GLN A 213 11.94 20.65 -13.53
C GLN A 213 11.28 20.73 -14.91
N GLY A 214 12.09 20.70 -15.99
CA GLY A 214 11.60 20.73 -17.36
C GLY A 214 10.72 19.54 -17.71
N TYR A 215 11.09 18.33 -17.27
CA TYR A 215 10.29 17.12 -17.47
C TYR A 215 8.93 17.23 -16.78
N VAL A 216 8.90 17.52 -15.48
CA VAL A 216 7.67 17.62 -14.70
C VAL A 216 6.72 18.66 -15.30
N ARG A 217 7.21 19.88 -15.57
CA ARG A 217 6.41 20.94 -16.20
C ARG A 217 5.85 20.52 -17.55
N ASN A 218 6.66 19.89 -18.40
CA ASN A 218 6.22 19.44 -19.72
C ASN A 218 5.13 18.36 -19.62
N GLN A 219 5.23 17.43 -18.66
CA GLN A 219 4.18 16.41 -18.49
C GLN A 219 2.88 17.02 -17.95
N ILE A 220 2.94 17.95 -17.00
CA ILE A 220 1.74 18.68 -16.53
C ILE A 220 1.06 19.40 -17.69
N TYR A 221 1.83 20.10 -18.53
CA TYR A 221 1.30 20.80 -19.69
C TYR A 221 0.60 19.84 -20.65
N LYS A 222 1.27 18.74 -21.03
CA LYS A 222 0.71 17.73 -21.95
C LYS A 222 -0.54 17.06 -21.40
N ALA A 223 -0.55 16.70 -20.12
CA ALA A 223 -1.70 16.08 -19.47
C ALA A 223 -2.88 17.06 -19.36
N SER A 224 -2.60 18.33 -19.05
CA SER A 224 -3.62 19.39 -18.96
C SER A 224 -4.31 19.68 -20.28
N LYS A 225 -3.62 19.51 -21.42
CA LYS A 225 -4.26 19.61 -22.75
C LYS A 225 -5.37 18.58 -22.99
N LYS A 226 -5.38 17.47 -22.25
CA LYS A 226 -6.40 16.42 -22.39
C LYS A 226 -7.74 16.78 -21.76
N LYS A 227 -7.81 17.85 -20.93
CA LYS A 227 -9.06 18.32 -20.27
C LYS A 227 -9.80 17.20 -19.53
N LEU A 228 -9.04 16.41 -18.76
CA LEU A 228 -9.53 15.25 -18.04
C LEU A 228 -10.45 15.65 -16.87
N LYS A 229 -11.37 14.76 -16.49
CA LYS A 229 -12.28 14.90 -15.34
C LYS A 229 -11.66 14.31 -14.07
N ASN A 230 -11.63 15.09 -12.99
CA ASN A 230 -10.96 14.74 -11.73
C ASN A 230 -9.54 14.18 -11.98
N PRO A 231 -8.66 14.95 -12.67
CA PRO A 231 -7.41 14.42 -13.18
C PRO A 231 -6.46 13.96 -12.08
N VAL A 232 -5.88 12.79 -12.29
CA VAL A 232 -4.69 12.31 -11.56
C VAL A 232 -3.56 12.17 -12.56
N TYR A 233 -2.57 13.06 -12.47
CA TYR A 233 -1.36 12.98 -13.26
C TYR A 233 -0.32 12.17 -12.51
N TRP A 234 0.16 11.08 -13.11
CA TRP A 234 1.09 10.17 -12.46
C TRP A 234 2.40 10.11 -13.24
N PHE A 235 3.48 10.62 -12.65
CA PHE A 235 4.77 10.70 -13.31
C PHE A 235 5.82 9.84 -12.61
N GLU A 236 6.37 8.89 -13.37
CA GLU A 236 7.49 8.06 -12.95
C GLU A 236 8.81 8.68 -13.43
N LEU A 237 9.72 8.90 -12.48
CA LEU A 237 11.00 9.58 -12.71
C LEU A 237 12.09 8.64 -13.23
N SER A 238 12.07 7.34 -12.89
CA SER A 238 13.06 6.35 -13.35
C SER A 238 14.52 6.81 -13.22
N ILE A 239 14.86 7.40 -12.07
CA ILE A 239 16.22 7.76 -11.65
C ILE A 239 16.91 6.49 -11.13
N PRO A 240 18.02 6.04 -11.76
CA PRO A 240 18.66 4.75 -11.48
C PRO A 240 19.54 4.72 -10.23
N THR A 241 20.00 5.88 -9.75
CA THR A 241 21.05 5.99 -8.71
C THR A 241 20.50 6.27 -7.32
N MET A 242 19.21 6.61 -7.23
CA MET A 242 18.64 7.18 -6.03
C MET A 242 18.13 6.07 -5.10
N THR A 243 18.75 5.97 -3.94
CA THR A 243 18.55 4.87 -2.98
C THR A 243 18.32 5.34 -1.54
N ALA A 244 18.66 6.59 -1.23
CA ALA A 244 18.60 7.13 0.13
C ALA A 244 17.49 8.17 0.33
N LYS A 245 16.91 8.19 1.53
CA LYS A 245 15.83 9.13 1.90
C LYS A 245 16.20 10.61 1.75
N ALA A 246 17.46 10.96 1.99
CA ALA A 246 17.93 12.34 1.84
C ALA A 246 17.84 12.81 0.37
N GLU A 247 18.19 11.93 -0.58
CA GLU A 247 18.10 12.21 -2.02
C GLU A 247 16.65 12.39 -2.46
N TRP A 248 15.73 11.59 -1.90
CA TRP A 248 14.30 11.69 -2.18
C TRP A 248 13.77 13.08 -1.86
N ARG A 249 14.23 13.70 -0.76
CA ARG A 249 13.77 15.03 -0.37
C ARG A 249 14.23 16.10 -1.35
N VAL A 250 15.48 16.05 -1.80
CA VAL A 250 16.02 16.99 -2.80
C VAL A 250 15.24 16.89 -4.11
N VAL A 251 14.99 15.67 -4.60
CA VAL A 251 14.21 15.45 -5.82
C VAL A 251 12.77 15.91 -5.66
N ALA A 252 12.14 15.63 -4.50
CA ALA A 252 10.80 16.09 -4.18
C ALA A 252 10.73 17.63 -4.19
N ASP A 253 11.68 18.33 -3.57
CA ASP A 253 11.70 19.80 -3.53
C ASP A 253 11.74 20.42 -4.94
N VAL A 254 12.54 19.87 -5.85
CA VAL A 254 12.62 20.35 -7.24
C VAL A 254 11.31 20.10 -7.99
N ALA A 255 10.73 18.91 -7.85
CA ALA A 255 9.46 18.57 -8.49
C ALA A 255 8.28 19.37 -7.91
N GLU A 256 8.26 19.60 -6.60
CA GLU A 256 7.29 20.47 -5.91
C GLU A 256 7.36 21.90 -6.42
N ALA A 257 8.57 22.47 -6.56
CA ALA A 257 8.77 23.79 -7.12
C ALA A 257 8.27 23.85 -8.57
N ALA A 258 8.52 22.81 -9.38
CA ALA A 258 8.04 22.70 -10.75
C ALA A 258 6.50 22.67 -10.84
N ILE A 259 5.84 21.96 -9.91
CA ILE A 259 4.37 21.86 -9.82
C ILE A 259 3.78 23.21 -9.39
N ARG A 260 4.34 23.87 -8.37
CA ARG A 260 3.90 25.20 -7.92
C ARG A 260 4.06 26.26 -9.01
N ASP A 261 5.17 26.22 -9.74
CA ASP A 261 5.38 27.10 -10.89
C ASP A 261 4.37 26.80 -12.02
N ALA A 262 3.97 25.54 -12.20
CA ALA A 262 2.90 25.20 -13.14
C ALA A 262 1.53 25.72 -12.67
N GLU A 263 1.19 25.54 -11.40
CA GLU A 263 -0.05 26.02 -10.79
C GLU A 263 -0.25 27.53 -10.98
N ASN A 264 0.81 28.31 -10.78
CA ASN A 264 0.78 29.76 -10.83
C ASN A 264 0.86 30.33 -12.26
N ASN A 265 1.68 29.73 -13.12
CA ASN A 265 2.09 30.39 -14.37
C ASN A 265 1.69 29.62 -15.64
N MET A 266 1.25 28.36 -15.53
CA MET A 266 0.94 27.55 -16.72
C MET A 266 -0.45 27.84 -17.27
N THR A 267 -0.49 28.05 -18.59
CA THR A 267 -1.73 28.16 -19.35
C THR A 267 -1.79 27.13 -20.47
N VAL A 268 -3.01 26.69 -20.80
CA VAL A 268 -3.33 25.86 -21.95
C VAL A 268 -4.42 26.60 -22.72
N GLU A 269 -4.20 26.86 -24.01
CA GLU A 269 -5.15 27.62 -24.85
C GLU A 269 -5.49 29.00 -24.25
N GLY A 270 -4.51 29.65 -23.62
CA GLY A 270 -4.67 30.96 -22.97
C GLY A 270 -5.41 30.92 -21.63
N GLN A 271 -5.88 29.75 -21.18
CA GLN A 271 -6.57 29.59 -19.90
C GLN A 271 -5.66 28.94 -18.85
N PRO A 272 -5.77 29.34 -17.57
CA PRO A 272 -5.06 28.65 -16.49
C PRO A 272 -5.41 27.15 -16.46
N ILE A 273 -4.43 26.30 -16.15
CA ILE A 273 -4.68 24.84 -16.05
C ILE A 273 -5.71 24.51 -14.96
N ALA A 274 -6.47 23.44 -15.18
CA ALA A 274 -7.53 22.97 -14.28
C ALA A 274 -6.97 22.34 -12.99
N PRO A 275 -7.78 22.23 -11.92
CA PRO A 275 -7.38 21.54 -10.71
C PRO A 275 -7.01 20.07 -10.96
N ALA A 276 -5.93 19.60 -10.33
CA ALA A 276 -5.43 18.24 -10.53
C ALA A 276 -4.66 17.70 -9.32
N TYR A 277 -4.64 16.38 -9.19
CA TYR A 277 -3.70 15.66 -8.33
C TYR A 277 -2.47 15.29 -9.16
N VAL A 278 -1.28 15.44 -8.58
CA VAL A 278 0.00 15.12 -9.23
C VAL A 278 0.76 14.15 -8.35
N VAL A 279 0.78 12.88 -8.75
CA VAL A 279 1.55 11.80 -8.13
C VAL A 279 2.90 11.73 -8.81
N ILE A 280 3.98 11.81 -8.04
CA ILE A 280 5.34 11.58 -8.50
C ILE A 280 5.84 10.30 -7.86
N THR A 281 6.36 9.38 -8.66
CA THR A 281 7.00 8.15 -8.16
C THR A 281 8.38 7.97 -8.76
N ASN A 282 9.21 7.22 -8.05
CA ASN A 282 10.41 6.63 -8.61
C ASN A 282 10.55 5.20 -8.14
N HIS A 283 10.70 4.28 -9.08
CA HIS A 283 11.10 2.92 -8.83
C HIS A 283 12.49 2.72 -9.41
N THR A 284 13.51 2.78 -8.55
CA THR A 284 14.91 2.73 -8.99
C THR A 284 15.21 1.45 -9.76
N PHE A 285 14.59 0.34 -9.34
CA PHE A 285 14.73 -0.96 -10.02
C PHE A 285 14.19 -0.99 -11.47
N LEU A 286 13.30 -0.06 -11.87
CA LEU A 286 12.83 0.07 -13.26
C LEU A 286 13.84 0.77 -14.17
N ALA A 287 14.88 1.39 -13.60
CA ALA A 287 15.95 2.07 -14.32
C ALA A 287 17.31 1.39 -14.12
N ASP A 288 17.53 0.78 -12.95
CA ASP A 288 18.68 -0.05 -12.63
C ASP A 288 18.25 -1.42 -12.08
N GLU A 289 18.30 -2.45 -12.93
CA GLU A 289 17.98 -3.82 -12.53
C GLU A 289 19.05 -4.48 -11.64
N GLY A 290 20.22 -3.86 -11.49
CA GLY A 290 21.31 -4.31 -10.62
C GLY A 290 21.19 -3.80 -9.17
N VAL A 291 20.30 -2.84 -8.91
CA VAL A 291 20.15 -2.23 -7.60
C VAL A 291 19.82 -3.27 -6.51
N THR A 292 20.41 -3.10 -5.33
CA THR A 292 20.09 -3.92 -4.17
C THR A 292 18.89 -3.33 -3.42
N GLY A 293 17.99 -4.19 -2.96
CA GLY A 293 16.74 -3.84 -2.33
C GLY A 293 15.64 -3.45 -3.33
N ARG A 294 14.66 -2.69 -2.83
CA ARG A 294 13.61 -2.04 -3.63
C ARG A 294 13.54 -0.56 -3.26
N PRO A 295 14.55 0.25 -3.60
CA PRO A 295 14.45 1.67 -3.38
C PRO A 295 13.33 2.22 -4.26
N CYS A 296 12.30 2.73 -3.59
CA CYS A 296 11.20 3.43 -4.21
C CYS A 296 10.77 4.59 -3.33
N PHE A 297 10.38 5.70 -3.94
CA PHE A 297 9.72 6.79 -3.23
C PHE A 297 8.57 7.31 -4.08
N GLY A 298 7.62 7.94 -3.40
CA GLY A 298 6.49 8.57 -4.06
C GLY A 298 5.90 9.61 -3.14
N PHE A 299 5.36 10.66 -3.76
CA PHE A 299 4.66 11.71 -3.06
C PHE A 299 3.56 12.29 -3.94
N LEU A 300 2.65 13.01 -3.30
CA LEU A 300 1.51 13.63 -3.93
C LEU A 300 1.57 15.13 -3.71
N GLN A 301 1.26 15.88 -4.76
CA GLN A 301 0.98 17.31 -4.72
C GLN A 301 -0.33 17.61 -5.43
N THR A 302 -0.84 18.82 -5.24
CA THR A 302 -2.05 19.29 -5.91
C THR A 302 -1.77 20.55 -6.72
N ILE A 303 -2.62 20.78 -7.72
CA ILE A 303 -2.71 22.02 -8.47
C ILE A 303 -4.12 22.55 -8.21
N LYS A 304 -4.25 23.73 -7.59
CA LYS A 304 -5.53 24.44 -7.35
C LYS A 304 -6.58 23.62 -6.61
N ILE A 305 -6.15 22.83 -5.63
CA ILE A 305 -7.03 22.11 -4.69
C ILE A 305 -6.69 22.60 -3.28
N ASP A 306 -7.30 23.73 -2.90
CA ASP A 306 -6.91 24.48 -1.71
C ASP A 306 -7.34 23.81 -0.39
N ASP A 307 -8.37 22.97 -0.44
CA ASP A 307 -8.85 22.19 0.69
C ASP A 307 -8.15 20.83 0.82
N TYR A 308 -7.07 20.59 0.07
CA TYR A 308 -6.22 19.43 0.29
C TYR A 308 -5.32 19.66 1.51
N PRO A 309 -5.37 18.80 2.54
CA PRO A 309 -4.89 19.16 3.87
C PRO A 309 -3.37 18.99 4.09
N PHE A 310 -2.61 18.46 3.12
CA PHE A 310 -1.16 18.24 3.29
C PHE A 310 -0.30 19.33 2.63
N GLY A 311 0.84 19.61 3.25
CA GLY A 311 1.82 20.59 2.74
C GLY A 311 1.42 22.05 2.97
N ARG A 312 0.32 22.31 3.67
CA ARG A 312 -0.21 23.64 3.98
C ARG A 312 -0.62 23.72 5.45
N PRO A 313 -0.36 24.82 6.16
CA PRO A 313 -0.94 25.05 7.48
C PRO A 313 -2.45 25.23 7.33
N VAL A 314 -3.23 24.29 7.87
CA VAL A 314 -4.69 24.32 7.88
C VAL A 314 -5.19 24.07 9.30
N GLU A 315 -6.28 24.75 9.67
CA GLU A 315 -6.98 24.47 10.92
C GLU A 315 -7.48 23.03 10.93
N ILE A 316 -7.43 22.35 12.08
CA ILE A 316 -7.70 20.92 12.18
C ILE A 316 -9.09 20.53 11.63
N GLU A 317 -10.10 21.38 11.81
CA GLU A 317 -11.45 21.14 11.26
C GLU A 317 -11.43 21.10 9.73
N ALA A 318 -10.86 22.13 9.10
CA ALA A 318 -10.72 22.19 7.65
C ALA A 318 -9.83 21.06 7.12
N ALA A 319 -8.82 20.65 7.90
CA ALA A 319 -7.96 19.53 7.54
C ALA A 319 -8.74 18.20 7.46
N LEU A 320 -9.58 17.92 8.47
CA LEU A 320 -10.41 16.70 8.51
C LEU A 320 -11.52 16.72 7.44
N GLU A 321 -12.11 17.88 7.16
CA GLU A 321 -13.05 18.05 6.04
C GLU A 321 -12.40 17.78 4.69
N GLY A 322 -11.21 18.36 4.47
CA GLY A 322 -10.39 18.10 3.30
C GLY A 322 -10.01 16.62 3.16
N TYR A 323 -9.64 15.99 4.28
CA TYR A 323 -9.32 14.57 4.32
C TYR A 323 -10.48 13.69 3.86
N ASP A 324 -11.69 13.91 4.40
CA ASP A 324 -12.88 13.16 3.96
C ASP A 324 -13.22 13.41 2.49
N LYS A 325 -13.11 14.66 2.03
CA LYS A 325 -13.41 15.02 0.63
C LYS A 325 -12.48 14.33 -0.36
N HIS A 326 -11.21 14.16 0.02
CA HIS A 326 -10.13 13.65 -0.83
C HIS A 326 -9.68 12.24 -0.45
N ARG A 327 -10.45 11.53 0.38
CA ARG A 327 -10.11 10.22 0.96
C ARG A 327 -9.69 9.16 -0.05
N ASP A 328 -10.32 9.13 -1.21
CA ASP A 328 -9.96 8.21 -2.30
C ASP A 328 -8.50 8.35 -2.73
N ILE A 329 -7.99 9.58 -2.76
CA ILE A 329 -6.62 9.88 -3.18
C ILE A 329 -5.62 9.58 -2.05
N PHE A 330 -6.03 9.75 -0.79
CA PHE A 330 -5.23 9.28 0.36
C PHE A 330 -5.03 7.77 0.31
N TRP A 331 -6.13 7.03 0.16
CA TRP A 331 -6.09 5.59 0.03
C TRP A 331 -5.34 5.13 -1.22
N LEU A 332 -5.40 5.89 -2.32
CA LEU A 332 -4.58 5.61 -3.50
C LEU A 332 -3.07 5.65 -3.19
N MET A 333 -2.61 6.63 -2.42
CA MET A 333 -1.19 6.74 -2.06
C MET A 333 -0.74 5.64 -1.09
N GLU A 334 -1.60 5.26 -0.13
CA GLU A 334 -1.36 4.10 0.74
C GLU A 334 -1.35 2.79 -0.08
N ALA A 335 -2.33 2.62 -0.96
CA ALA A 335 -2.45 1.47 -1.84
C ALA A 335 -1.26 1.34 -2.79
N TRP A 336 -0.71 2.44 -3.31
CA TRP A 336 0.52 2.41 -4.10
C TRP A 336 1.69 1.83 -3.29
N LYS A 337 1.86 2.26 -2.04
CA LYS A 337 2.90 1.73 -1.15
C LYS A 337 2.68 0.24 -0.82
N THR A 338 1.42 -0.17 -0.65
CA THR A 338 1.09 -1.58 -0.43
C THR A 338 1.31 -2.42 -1.69
N ALA A 339 0.89 -1.93 -2.86
CA ALA A 339 1.10 -2.58 -4.16
C ALA A 339 2.58 -2.68 -4.55
N SER A 340 3.45 -1.81 -4.00
CA SER A 340 4.89 -1.90 -4.17
C SER A 340 5.54 -2.98 -3.26
N THR A 341 4.77 -3.62 -2.39
CA THR A 341 5.21 -4.76 -1.60
C THR A 341 4.52 -6.02 -2.12
N VAL A 342 5.30 -6.96 -2.67
CA VAL A 342 4.75 -8.24 -3.15
C VAL A 342 4.52 -9.16 -1.96
N PRO A 343 3.29 -9.64 -1.71
CA PRO A 343 3.02 -10.58 -0.62
C PRO A 343 3.81 -11.88 -0.80
N THR A 344 4.29 -12.44 0.30
CA THR A 344 4.97 -13.74 0.28
C THR A 344 3.98 -14.89 0.52
N THR A 345 3.00 -14.69 1.39
CA THR A 345 2.01 -15.69 1.78
C THR A 345 0.70 -15.53 1.01
N PHE A 346 -0.05 -16.62 0.89
CA PHE A 346 -1.37 -16.58 0.24
C PHE A 346 -2.47 -16.08 1.18
N ASP A 347 -2.40 -16.44 2.46
CA ASP A 347 -3.44 -16.17 3.47
C ASP A 347 -3.24 -14.83 4.19
N GLY A 348 -2.19 -14.08 3.85
CA GLY A 348 -1.84 -12.83 4.53
C GLY A 348 -1.21 -13.05 5.90
N SER A 349 -0.75 -14.26 6.21
CA SER A 349 0.10 -14.49 7.38
C SER A 349 1.47 -13.83 7.20
N PRO A 350 2.13 -13.34 8.27
CA PRO A 350 3.49 -12.85 8.18
C PRO A 350 4.44 -13.93 7.61
N PRO A 351 5.28 -13.63 6.59
CA PRO A 351 6.24 -14.59 6.07
C PRO A 351 7.28 -15.06 7.09
N GLU A 352 7.54 -14.24 8.11
CA GLU A 352 8.43 -14.55 9.22
C GLU A 352 7.91 -15.71 10.09
N LEU A 353 6.62 -16.06 9.94
CA LEU A 353 5.95 -17.17 10.60
C LEU A 353 5.81 -18.39 9.67
N LEU A 354 6.57 -18.48 8.58
CA LEU A 354 6.64 -19.69 7.75
C LEU A 354 7.83 -20.56 8.17
N ASP A 355 7.63 -21.87 8.18
CA ASP A 355 8.73 -22.82 8.28
C ASP A 355 9.50 -22.98 6.95
N SER A 356 10.53 -23.82 6.94
CA SER A 356 11.37 -24.09 5.76
C SER A 356 10.62 -24.73 4.59
N ASP A 357 9.46 -25.32 4.85
CA ASP A 357 8.55 -25.92 3.86
C ASP A 357 7.42 -24.97 3.45
N GLY A 358 7.42 -23.73 3.97
CA GLY A 358 6.41 -22.71 3.69
C GLY A 358 5.08 -22.95 4.38
N LYS A 359 5.05 -23.75 5.44
CA LYS A 359 3.85 -23.94 6.26
C LYS A 359 3.82 -22.90 7.39
N PRO A 360 2.64 -22.34 7.72
CA PRO A 360 2.50 -21.46 8.86
C PRO A 360 2.91 -22.16 10.16
N GLN A 361 3.79 -21.51 10.93
CA GLN A 361 4.17 -21.92 12.26
C GLN A 361 3.05 -21.56 13.25
N ARG A 362 2.83 -22.44 14.22
CA ARG A 362 1.87 -22.19 15.30
C ARG A 362 2.42 -21.07 16.18
N THR A 363 1.61 -20.03 16.33
CA THR A 363 1.87 -18.87 17.20
C THR A 363 0.74 -18.79 18.22
N ILE A 364 1.02 -18.32 19.42
CA ILE A 364 0.00 -18.14 20.47
C ILE A 364 -1.01 -17.09 19.99
N LYS A 365 -2.31 -17.39 20.11
CA LYS A 365 -3.38 -16.45 19.77
C LYS A 365 -4.25 -16.16 20.99
N ILE A 366 -4.84 -14.97 21.03
CA ILE A 366 -5.96 -14.67 21.92
C ILE A 366 -7.06 -15.70 21.67
N GLY A 367 -7.53 -16.34 22.73
CA GLY A 367 -8.50 -17.43 22.73
C GLY A 367 -7.87 -18.83 22.72
N ASP A 368 -6.56 -18.98 22.54
CA ASP A 368 -5.90 -20.27 22.69
C ASP A 368 -5.95 -20.74 24.14
N VAL A 369 -6.03 -22.06 24.34
CA VAL A 369 -5.80 -22.69 25.64
C VAL A 369 -4.34 -23.12 25.70
N ILE A 370 -3.62 -22.63 26.71
CA ILE A 370 -2.20 -22.91 26.93
C ILE A 370 -1.96 -23.43 28.35
N GLU A 371 -0.92 -24.24 28.50
CA GLU A 371 -0.46 -24.68 29.82
C GLU A 371 0.52 -23.65 30.40
N VAL A 372 0.18 -23.11 31.56
CA VAL A 372 0.96 -22.07 32.24
C VAL A 372 0.94 -22.26 33.75
N PRO A 373 1.97 -21.83 34.49
CA PRO A 373 1.94 -21.85 35.95
C PRO A 373 0.90 -20.85 36.48
N ASP A 374 0.10 -21.28 37.45
CA ASP A 374 -0.77 -20.41 38.24
C ASP A 374 0.03 -19.59 39.28
N MET A 375 -0.68 -18.77 40.08
CA MET A 375 -0.07 -17.94 41.13
C MET A 375 0.64 -18.75 42.24
N HIS A 376 0.43 -20.08 42.27
CA HIS A 376 1.05 -21.01 43.22
C HIS A 376 2.12 -21.90 42.54
N GLY A 377 2.46 -21.63 41.28
CA GLY A 377 3.47 -22.36 40.51
C GLY A 377 2.98 -23.71 39.96
N LYS A 378 1.68 -24.01 40.04
CA LYS A 378 1.11 -25.24 39.50
C LYS A 378 0.70 -25.03 38.04
N THR A 379 1.08 -25.96 37.16
CA THR A 379 0.64 -25.92 35.77
C THR A 379 -0.88 -26.10 35.67
N VAL A 380 -1.53 -25.16 34.98
CA VAL A 380 -2.97 -25.17 34.70
C VAL A 380 -3.20 -24.82 33.23
N GLU A 381 -4.27 -25.36 32.66
CA GLU A 381 -4.80 -24.90 31.37
C GLU A 381 -5.51 -23.56 31.58
N ALA A 382 -5.06 -22.53 30.88
CA ALA A 382 -5.65 -21.20 30.93
C ALA A 382 -5.91 -20.68 29.51
N THR A 383 -6.98 -19.90 29.37
CA THR A 383 -7.33 -19.26 28.10
C THR A 383 -6.57 -17.96 27.97
N VAL A 384 -5.95 -17.71 26.82
CA VAL A 384 -5.31 -16.43 26.50
C VAL A 384 -6.39 -15.37 26.29
N GLU A 385 -6.40 -14.34 27.11
CA GLU A 385 -7.39 -13.26 27.05
C GLU A 385 -6.85 -12.00 26.38
N GLU A 386 -5.55 -11.71 26.57
CA GLU A 386 -4.88 -10.52 26.04
C GLU A 386 -3.39 -10.80 25.79
N VAL A 387 -2.80 -10.13 24.81
CA VAL A 387 -1.40 -10.32 24.41
C VAL A 387 -0.74 -8.96 24.16
N SER A 388 0.48 -8.77 24.65
CA SER A 388 1.31 -7.59 24.38
C SER A 388 2.75 -8.00 24.14
N SER A 389 3.29 -7.70 22.96
CA SER A 389 4.69 -7.92 22.63
C SER A 389 5.62 -6.90 23.31
N LEU A 390 6.80 -7.36 23.71
CA LEU A 390 7.89 -6.61 24.33
C LEU A 390 9.20 -7.11 23.76
N ASP A 391 9.70 -6.51 22.68
CA ASP A 391 10.93 -6.88 21.97
C ASP A 391 11.07 -8.41 21.72
N ASP A 392 11.75 -9.13 22.61
CA ASP A 392 12.03 -10.57 22.54
C ASP A 392 11.04 -11.46 23.32
N LYS A 393 10.03 -10.86 23.94
CA LYS A 393 9.07 -11.51 24.84
C LYS A 393 7.65 -11.07 24.55
N VAL A 394 6.73 -11.81 25.14
CA VAL A 394 5.32 -11.48 25.14
C VAL A 394 4.76 -11.58 26.55
N MET A 395 3.98 -10.58 26.93
CA MET A 395 3.15 -10.59 28.12
C MET A 395 1.76 -11.08 27.73
N VAL A 396 1.33 -12.15 28.37
CA VAL A 396 0.06 -12.83 28.09
C VAL A 396 -0.81 -12.72 29.33
N ALA A 397 -1.98 -12.09 29.22
CA ALA A 397 -3.01 -12.20 30.24
C ALA A 397 -3.79 -13.49 30.01
N VAL A 398 -3.91 -14.31 31.04
CA VAL A 398 -4.59 -15.60 30.98
C VAL A 398 -5.69 -15.69 32.02
N GLY A 399 -6.77 -16.39 31.67
CA GLY A 399 -7.91 -16.65 32.53
C GLY A 399 -8.16 -18.14 32.72
N ALA A 400 -8.34 -18.58 33.98
CA ALA A 400 -8.78 -19.93 34.31
C ALA A 400 -9.64 -19.93 35.57
N LYS A 401 -10.81 -20.59 35.52
CA LYS A 401 -11.72 -20.78 36.67
C LYS A 401 -12.06 -19.47 37.42
N GLY A 402 -12.19 -18.35 36.69
CA GLY A 402 -12.49 -17.03 37.26
C GLY A 402 -11.31 -16.27 37.87
N HIS A 403 -10.09 -16.81 37.75
CA HIS A 403 -8.86 -16.11 38.10
C HIS A 403 -8.14 -15.63 36.85
N HIS A 404 -7.51 -14.46 36.95
CA HIS A 404 -6.78 -13.81 35.86
C HIS A 404 -5.38 -13.43 36.35
N TRP A 405 -4.35 -13.73 35.57
CA TRP A 405 -2.97 -13.35 35.89
C TRP A 405 -2.15 -13.15 34.61
N PHE A 406 -0.93 -12.66 34.76
CA PHE A 406 0.00 -12.45 33.66
C PHE A 406 1.08 -13.52 33.64
N VAL A 407 1.42 -13.96 32.43
CA VAL A 407 2.53 -14.87 32.16
C VAL A 407 3.44 -14.20 31.13
N GLN A 408 4.74 -14.32 31.33
CA GLN A 408 5.73 -13.86 30.36
C GLN A 408 6.29 -15.06 29.62
N MET A 409 6.33 -14.99 28.29
CA MET A 409 6.83 -16.05 27.43
C MET A 409 7.87 -15.48 26.45
N PRO A 410 8.92 -16.23 26.09
CA PRO A 410 9.83 -15.81 25.03
C PRO A 410 9.13 -15.85 23.67
N LEU A 411 9.41 -14.88 22.80
CA LEU A 411 9.03 -14.95 21.39
C LEU A 411 10.13 -15.68 20.61
N THR A 412 9.72 -16.46 19.61
CA THR A 412 10.65 -16.86 18.55
C THR A 412 11.13 -15.64 17.77
N ALA A 413 12.27 -15.74 17.08
CA ALA A 413 12.77 -14.65 16.24
C ALA A 413 11.75 -14.23 15.16
N GLY A 414 11.04 -15.20 14.57
CA GLY A 414 9.98 -14.95 13.60
C GLY A 414 8.77 -14.21 14.20
N GLU A 415 8.34 -14.58 15.41
CA GLU A 415 7.26 -13.87 16.11
C GLU A 415 7.64 -12.46 16.51
N ALA A 416 8.86 -12.25 17.02
CA ALA A 416 9.35 -10.92 17.36
C ALA A 416 9.43 -10.01 16.12
N GLU A 417 9.91 -10.54 14.99
CA GLU A 417 9.96 -9.79 13.73
C GLU A 417 8.56 -9.49 13.18
N ALA A 418 7.67 -10.49 13.19
CA ALA A 418 6.28 -10.33 12.77
C ALA A 418 5.53 -9.31 13.63
N ALA A 419 5.70 -9.35 14.96
CA ALA A 419 5.10 -8.40 15.89
C ALA A 419 5.67 -6.98 15.71
N ARG A 420 6.97 -6.84 15.49
CA ARG A 420 7.59 -5.54 15.16
C ARG A 420 7.00 -4.94 13.88
N ARG A 421 6.69 -5.78 12.89
CA ARG A 421 6.20 -5.34 11.57
C ARG A 421 4.69 -5.11 11.54
N TYR A 422 3.90 -5.98 12.16
CA TYR A 422 2.44 -6.02 12.06
C TYR A 422 1.74 -5.79 13.42
N THR A 423 2.49 -5.43 14.46
CA THR A 423 2.05 -5.25 15.86
C THR A 423 1.51 -6.53 16.49
N ASP A 424 0.88 -6.41 17.67
CA ASP A 424 0.22 -7.51 18.38
C ASP A 424 -0.94 -8.18 17.60
N ALA A 425 -1.35 -7.62 16.45
CA ALA A 425 -2.35 -8.24 15.60
C ALA A 425 -1.95 -9.63 15.10
N VAL A 426 -0.64 -9.92 15.05
CA VAL A 426 -0.15 -11.28 14.78
C VAL A 426 -0.56 -12.29 15.84
N PHE A 427 -0.98 -11.86 17.03
CA PHE A 427 -1.49 -12.72 18.10
C PHE A 427 -3.02 -12.68 18.22
N GLY A 428 -3.73 -12.11 17.25
CA GLY A 428 -5.20 -12.06 17.23
C GLY A 428 -5.83 -10.87 17.97
N LYS A 429 -5.02 -9.86 18.32
CA LYS A 429 -5.47 -8.58 18.88
C LYS A 429 -6.01 -7.66 17.78
N ASP A 430 -7.13 -6.99 18.00
CA ASP A 430 -7.63 -6.01 17.03
C ASP A 430 -6.61 -4.87 16.90
N ASN A 431 -6.23 -4.52 15.66
CA ASN A 431 -5.36 -3.38 15.35
C ASN A 431 -5.91 -2.02 15.81
N ALA A 432 -7.12 -1.96 16.36
CA ALA A 432 -7.56 -0.85 17.20
C ALA A 432 -6.62 -0.57 18.40
N SER A 433 -5.70 -1.48 18.75
CA SER A 433 -4.67 -1.25 19.76
C SER A 433 -3.29 -0.89 19.19
N ARG A 434 -3.15 -0.60 17.88
CA ARG A 434 -1.87 -0.16 17.32
C ARG A 434 -1.44 1.15 17.99
N GLY A 435 -0.13 1.36 18.14
CA GLY A 435 0.39 2.66 18.55
C GLY A 435 -0.04 3.72 17.53
N LEU A 436 -0.99 4.57 17.91
CA LEU A 436 -1.41 5.69 17.07
C LEU A 436 -0.21 6.61 16.83
N ARG A 437 -0.06 7.05 15.60
CA ARG A 437 0.97 8.04 15.26
C ARG A 437 0.63 9.36 15.95
N SER A 438 1.38 9.68 17.00
CA SER A 438 1.16 10.90 17.80
C SER A 438 1.33 12.21 16.99
N ASP A 439 1.86 12.11 15.76
CA ASP A 439 2.11 13.19 14.81
C ASP A 439 1.14 13.20 13.62
N ASP A 440 0.15 12.30 13.57
CA ASP A 440 -0.78 12.17 12.45
C ASP A 440 -2.25 12.24 12.91
N PRO A 441 -2.92 13.40 12.74
CA PRO A 441 -4.31 13.54 13.16
C PRO A 441 -5.28 12.68 12.34
N PHE A 442 -4.91 12.29 11.11
CA PHE A 442 -5.76 11.49 10.24
C PHE A 442 -5.78 10.02 10.66
N ASP A 443 -4.64 9.50 11.13
CA ASP A 443 -4.56 8.17 11.74
C ASP A 443 -5.49 8.07 12.98
N LEU A 444 -5.42 9.07 13.86
CA LEU A 444 -6.32 9.16 15.01
C LEU A 444 -7.79 9.27 14.58
N TYR A 445 -8.07 10.03 13.53
CA TYR A 445 -9.43 10.19 13.01
C TYR A 445 -10.00 8.89 12.45
N ASP A 446 -9.25 8.16 11.62
CA ASP A 446 -9.65 6.86 11.09
C ASP A 446 -9.90 5.85 12.20
N TRP A 447 -9.07 5.87 13.24
CA TRP A 447 -9.27 5.04 14.43
C TRP A 447 -10.58 5.37 15.15
N LEU A 448 -10.87 6.66 15.40
CA LEU A 448 -12.10 7.10 16.04
C LEU A 448 -13.33 6.80 15.18
N LEU A 449 -13.23 6.95 13.85
CA LEU A 449 -14.30 6.54 12.93
C LEU A 449 -14.65 5.06 13.09
N LYS A 450 -13.64 4.19 13.19
CA LYS A 450 -13.84 2.76 13.42
C LYS A 450 -14.43 2.50 14.81
N ALA A 451 -13.90 3.14 15.85
CA ALA A 451 -14.35 2.96 17.23
C ALA A 451 -15.82 3.35 17.44
N HIS A 452 -16.27 4.40 16.74
CA HIS A 452 -17.62 4.95 16.86
C HIS A 452 -18.57 4.51 15.73
N ALA A 453 -18.11 3.66 14.80
CA ALA A 453 -18.90 3.20 13.64
C ALA A 453 -20.23 2.54 14.02
N ASN A 454 -20.30 1.92 15.21
CA ASN A 454 -21.46 1.16 15.69
C ASN A 454 -22.30 1.91 16.74
N MET A 455 -22.03 3.20 17.01
CA MET A 455 -22.82 3.95 18.00
C MET A 455 -24.31 3.98 17.62
N ALA A 456 -25.19 3.60 18.53
CA ALA A 456 -26.62 3.75 18.35
C ALA A 456 -27.05 5.24 18.45
N GLN A 457 -28.26 5.56 17.98
CA GLN A 457 -28.74 6.94 17.91
C GLN A 457 -28.77 7.61 19.29
N ASP A 458 -29.20 6.90 20.32
CA ASP A 458 -29.20 7.35 21.72
C ASP A 458 -27.80 7.71 22.24
N GLN A 459 -26.78 6.93 21.86
CA GLN A 459 -25.39 7.20 22.22
C GLN A 459 -24.86 8.47 21.54
N VAL A 460 -25.25 8.69 20.28
CA VAL A 460 -24.89 9.89 19.52
C VAL A 460 -25.62 11.12 20.05
N ASP A 461 -26.91 11.01 20.34
CA ASP A 461 -27.71 12.10 20.93
C ASP A 461 -27.16 12.49 22.30
N SER A 462 -26.85 11.50 23.15
CA SER A 462 -26.22 11.74 24.45
C SER A 462 -24.86 12.42 24.32
N PHE A 463 -24.09 12.15 23.24
CA PHE A 463 -22.85 12.87 23.00
C PHE A 463 -23.12 14.35 22.71
N PHE A 464 -24.04 14.68 21.80
CA PHE A 464 -24.34 16.08 21.47
C PHE A 464 -24.97 16.85 22.62
N GLU A 465 -25.82 16.21 23.43
CA GLU A 465 -26.40 16.84 24.63
C GLU A 465 -25.35 17.20 25.68
N ARG A 466 -24.33 16.37 25.86
CA ARG A 466 -23.22 16.63 26.78
C ARG A 466 -22.21 17.64 26.25
N ASN A 467 -22.28 18.00 24.97
CA ASN A 467 -21.35 18.92 24.33
C ASN A 467 -22.08 20.09 23.66
N PRO A 468 -22.47 21.14 24.43
CA PRO A 468 -23.30 22.24 23.93
C PRO A 468 -22.75 22.96 22.69
N ALA A 469 -21.43 23.03 22.53
CA ALA A 469 -20.78 23.65 21.37
C ALA A 469 -21.11 22.96 20.03
N VAL A 470 -21.51 21.68 20.07
CA VAL A 470 -21.81 20.86 18.89
C VAL A 470 -23.25 20.34 18.89
N ALA A 471 -24.10 20.83 19.80
CA ALA A 471 -25.49 20.40 19.92
C ALA A 471 -26.32 20.66 18.64
N HIS A 472 -25.90 21.62 17.81
CA HIS A 472 -26.56 21.92 16.53
C HIS A 472 -26.45 20.79 15.49
N PHE A 473 -25.57 19.80 15.70
CA PHE A 473 -25.45 18.61 14.84
C PHE A 473 -26.40 17.46 15.21
N LYS A 474 -27.23 17.61 16.25
CA LYS A 474 -28.14 16.55 16.73
C LYS A 474 -29.11 16.03 15.65
N ASN A 475 -29.43 16.85 14.65
CA ASN A 475 -30.37 16.50 13.59
C ASN A 475 -29.72 15.86 12.36
N LEU A 476 -28.41 15.58 12.40
CA LEU A 476 -27.73 14.85 11.32
C LEU A 476 -28.26 13.42 11.20
N ARG A 477 -28.18 12.84 10.01
CA ARG A 477 -28.44 11.40 9.84
C ARG A 477 -27.42 10.62 10.65
N LEU A 478 -27.80 9.48 11.23
CA LEU A 478 -26.94 8.69 12.12
C LEU A 478 -25.52 8.46 11.57
N ALA A 479 -25.39 8.16 10.27
CA ALA A 479 -24.08 7.98 9.63
C ALA A 479 -23.21 9.25 9.66
N GLU A 480 -23.78 10.41 9.34
CA GLU A 480 -23.11 11.72 9.37
C GLU A 480 -22.81 12.14 10.82
N ALA A 481 -23.72 11.83 11.73
CA ALA A 481 -23.60 12.11 13.14
C ALA A 481 -22.42 11.33 13.78
N ARG A 482 -22.26 10.05 13.43
CA ARG A 482 -21.10 9.22 13.85
C ARG A 482 -19.77 9.80 13.35
N VAL A 483 -19.73 10.25 12.09
CA VAL A 483 -18.57 10.94 11.53
C VAL A 483 -18.26 12.20 12.33
N ARG A 484 -19.29 12.99 12.67
CA ARG A 484 -19.11 14.20 13.46
C ARG A 484 -18.57 13.92 14.87
N VAL A 485 -19.09 12.89 15.55
CA VAL A 485 -18.58 12.45 16.86
C VAL A 485 -17.09 12.12 16.78
N ALA A 486 -16.67 11.34 15.77
CA ALA A 486 -15.27 11.00 15.58
C ALA A 486 -14.39 12.25 15.37
N ARG A 487 -14.80 13.22 14.53
CA ARG A 487 -14.06 14.47 14.32
C ARG A 487 -13.88 15.27 15.60
N GLU A 488 -14.91 15.39 16.42
CA GLU A 488 -14.85 16.16 17.66
C GLU A 488 -13.90 15.53 18.69
N TYR A 489 -13.91 14.20 18.80
CA TYR A 489 -12.92 13.49 19.60
C TYR A 489 -11.50 13.69 19.06
N THR A 490 -11.31 13.60 17.73
CA THR A 490 -9.99 13.84 17.10
C THR A 490 -9.47 15.22 17.45
N LYS A 491 -10.29 16.25 17.28
CA LYS A 491 -9.92 17.64 17.59
C LYS A 491 -9.50 17.80 19.04
N SER A 492 -10.33 17.33 19.97
CA SER A 492 -10.05 17.43 21.40
C SER A 492 -8.73 16.76 21.77
N MET A 493 -8.56 15.50 21.36
CA MET A 493 -7.35 14.72 21.65
C MET A 493 -6.10 15.28 20.97
N TRP A 494 -6.23 15.75 19.73
CA TRP A 494 -5.14 16.35 18.98
C TRP A 494 -4.64 17.63 19.66
N ILE A 495 -5.55 18.57 19.97
CA ILE A 495 -5.21 19.84 20.64
C ILE A 495 -4.53 19.58 21.99
N SER A 496 -5.07 18.67 22.81
CA SER A 496 -4.46 18.30 24.09
C SER A 496 -3.06 17.71 23.92
N SER A 497 -2.83 16.87 22.90
CA SER A 497 -1.51 16.29 22.64
C SER A 497 -0.48 17.34 22.21
N GLN A 498 -0.88 18.30 21.38
CA GLN A 498 -0.01 19.41 20.95
C GLN A 498 0.33 20.34 22.13
N GLN A 499 -0.64 20.65 22.99
CA GLN A 499 -0.39 21.42 24.22
C GLN A 499 0.59 20.70 25.16
N TYR A 500 0.41 19.39 25.35
CA TYR A 500 1.33 18.59 26.15
C TYR A 500 2.76 18.61 25.60
N LYS A 501 2.92 18.43 24.28
CA LYS A 501 4.23 18.50 23.60
C LYS A 501 4.88 19.88 23.76
N ALA A 502 4.13 20.96 23.55
CA ALA A 502 4.61 22.31 23.73
C ALA A 502 5.06 22.58 25.18
N ASN A 503 4.32 22.07 26.17
CA ASN A 503 4.67 22.19 27.58
C ASN A 503 5.91 21.37 27.95
N ALA A 504 6.05 20.15 27.39
CA ALA A 504 7.23 19.32 27.58
C ALA A 504 8.49 19.97 26.98
N GLN A 505 8.39 20.55 25.78
CA GLN A 505 9.47 21.29 25.14
C GLN A 505 9.89 22.53 25.95
N ARG A 506 8.92 23.29 26.47
CA ARG A 506 9.20 24.43 27.36
C ARG A 506 9.92 24.01 28.64
N ARG A 507 9.56 22.85 29.22
CA ARG A 507 10.23 22.29 30.40
C ARG A 507 11.63 21.76 30.11
N ALA A 508 11.92 21.35 28.89
CA ALA A 508 13.26 20.88 28.50
C ALA A 508 14.23 22.02 28.16
N LEU A 509 13.72 23.24 27.94
CA LEU A 509 14.48 24.45 27.67
C LEU A 509 14.75 25.30 28.93
N LEU A 510 14.16 24.93 30.07
CA LEU A 510 14.38 25.48 31.40
C LEU A 510 15.25 24.51 32.19
#